data_AF-A0A3C1Y9W0-F1
#
_entry.id   AF-A0A3C1Y9W0-F1
#
_cell.length_a   1.000
_cell.length_b   1.000
_cell.length_c   1.000
_cell.angle_alpha   90.00
_cell.angle_beta   90.00
_cell.angle_gamma   90.00
#
_symmetry.space_group_name_H-M   'P 1'
#
loop_
_entity.id
_entity.type
_entity.pdbx_description
1 polymer ?
#
loop_
_entity_poly.entity_id
_entity_poly.type
_entity_poly.pdbx_seq_one_letter_code
_entity_poly.pdbx_strand_id
1 'polypeptide(L)'
;MYELKPFSEVKNQRFTFHKLTVDDRCPFEEFEDGLCQPSDTKALGAIYSLMECFGNQLLPKTKFNHLDGGKKDPDNVFEFKKNNIRVYVLLQKPDVVVVLGGFKATQKKDINKVFAIAREWMKRN
;
A
#
# COMPACT_ATOMS: atom_id res chain seq x y z
N MET A 1 -10.29 15.80 -3.31
CA MET A 1 -8.97 16.13 -3.85
C MET A 1 -8.01 14.98 -3.57
N TYR A 2 -7.13 14.63 -4.51
CA TYR A 2 -6.09 13.62 -4.29
C TYR A 2 -4.74 14.31 -4.19
N GLU A 3 -3.91 13.92 -3.22
CA GLU A 3 -2.57 14.47 -3.02
C GLU A 3 -1.60 13.35 -2.63
N LEU A 4 -0.37 13.43 -3.14
CA LEU A 4 0.72 12.54 -2.73
C LEU A 4 1.59 13.24 -1.70
N LYS A 5 1.76 12.61 -0.53
CA LYS A 5 2.69 13.07 0.51
C LYS A 5 3.88 12.12 0.60
N PRO A 6 5.13 12.60 0.74
CA PRO A 6 6.28 11.72 0.90
C PRO A 6 6.13 10.78 2.10
N PHE A 7 6.45 9.51 1.92
CA PHE A 7 6.48 8.54 3.01
C PHE A 7 7.88 8.53 3.65
N SER A 8 8.11 9.46 4.57
CA SER A 8 9.43 9.74 5.16
C SER A 8 10.05 8.57 5.96
N GLU A 9 9.21 7.69 6.46
CA GLU A 9 9.55 6.56 7.32
C GLU A 9 10.16 5.39 6.53
N VAL A 10 9.97 5.35 5.21
CA VAL A 10 10.49 4.31 4.32
C VAL A 10 11.60 4.88 3.46
N LYS A 11 12.85 4.49 3.74
CA LYS A 11 14.02 4.91 2.96
C LYS A 11 14.42 3.82 1.96
N ASN A 12 13.97 3.97 0.72
CA ASN A 12 14.34 3.07 -0.38
C ASN A 12 15.28 3.78 -1.37
N GLN A 13 16.29 3.07 -1.89
CA GLN A 13 17.31 3.63 -2.80
C GLN A 13 16.89 3.69 -4.27
N ARG A 14 15.90 2.88 -4.68
CA ARG A 14 15.45 2.72 -6.07
C ARG A 14 14.06 3.29 -6.32
N PHE A 15 13.22 3.35 -5.29
CA PHE A 15 11.83 3.78 -5.38
C PHE A 15 11.53 4.88 -4.37
N THR A 16 10.73 5.86 -4.78
CA THR A 16 10.20 6.87 -3.86
C THR A 16 8.80 6.46 -3.41
N PHE A 17 8.61 6.33 -2.10
CA PHE A 17 7.32 5.98 -1.52
C PHE A 17 6.52 7.24 -1.17
N HIS A 18 5.23 7.22 -1.51
CA HIS A 18 4.29 8.30 -1.21
C HIS A 18 3.04 7.73 -0.53
N LYS A 19 2.48 8.43 0.44
CA LYS A 19 1.15 8.16 1.00
C LYS A 19 0.11 8.94 0.19
N LEU A 20 -0.96 8.27 -0.25
CA LEU A 20 -2.08 8.90 -0.92
C LEU A 20 -3.04 9.52 0.11
N THR A 21 -3.32 10.80 -0.06
CA THR A 21 -4.35 11.55 0.67
C THR A 21 -5.57 11.70 -0.24
N VAL A 22 -6.76 11.45 0.32
CA VAL A 22 -8.06 11.58 -0.34
C VAL A 22 -8.93 12.50 0.51
N ASP A 23 -9.31 13.65 -0.04
CA ASP A 23 -10.12 14.66 0.66
C ASP A 23 -9.51 15.03 2.03
N ASP A 24 -8.23 15.39 2.02
CA ASP A 24 -7.41 15.77 3.18
C ASP A 24 -7.22 14.68 4.25
N ARG A 25 -7.66 13.45 3.97
CA ARG A 25 -7.50 12.29 4.84
C ARG A 25 -6.57 11.27 4.22
N CYS A 26 -5.64 10.70 4.98
CA CYS A 26 -4.80 9.60 4.52
C CYS A 26 -5.35 8.26 5.03
N PRO A 27 -5.97 7.41 4.18
CA PRO A 27 -6.55 6.15 4.63
C PRO A 27 -5.53 5.17 5.21
N PHE A 28 -4.26 5.31 4.84
CA PHE A 28 -3.17 4.51 5.38
C PHE A 28 -2.79 4.94 6.79
N GLU A 29 -2.68 6.24 7.07
CA GLU A 29 -2.37 6.77 8.40
C GLU A 29 -3.49 6.46 9.40
N GLU A 30 -4.75 6.57 8.99
CA GLU A 30 -5.88 6.16 9.82
C GLU A 30 -5.82 4.68 10.23
N PHE A 31 -5.29 3.83 9.35
CA PHE A 31 -5.07 2.43 9.68
C PHE A 31 -3.89 2.26 10.65
N GLU A 32 -2.78 2.96 10.40
CA GLU A 32 -1.59 2.94 11.26
C GLU A 32 -1.90 3.39 12.68
N ASP A 33 -2.59 4.53 12.82
CA ASP A 33 -3.02 5.10 14.11
C ASP A 33 -4.03 4.21 14.85
N GLY A 34 -4.79 3.40 14.10
CA GLY A 34 -5.74 2.44 14.66
C GLY A 34 -5.12 1.14 15.18
N LEU A 35 -3.81 0.91 15.01
CA LEU A 35 -3.15 -0.31 15.46
C LEU A 35 -2.86 -0.28 16.97
N CYS A 36 -3.63 -1.05 17.73
CA CYS A 36 -3.43 -1.16 19.19
C CYS A 36 -2.65 -2.40 19.63
N GLN A 37 -2.52 -3.42 18.77
CA GLN A 37 -1.91 -4.70 19.13
C GLN A 37 -0.40 -4.71 18.82
N PRO A 38 0.49 -5.00 19.79
CA PRO A 38 1.93 -5.00 19.56
C PRO A 38 2.39 -5.94 18.43
N SER A 39 1.69 -7.05 18.23
CA SER A 39 1.97 -7.99 17.13
C SER A 39 1.73 -7.39 15.76
N ASP A 40 0.72 -6.52 15.64
CA ASP A 40 0.32 -5.88 14.40
C ASP A 40 1.25 -4.72 14.07
N THR A 41 1.61 -3.90 15.07
CA THR A 41 2.65 -2.86 14.92
C THR A 41 3.98 -3.46 14.50
N LYS A 42 4.39 -4.60 15.10
CA LYS A 42 5.61 -5.32 14.70
C LYS A 42 5.51 -5.86 13.27
N ALA A 43 4.34 -6.33 12.85
CA ALA A 43 4.12 -6.81 11.49
C ALA A 43 4.18 -5.65 10.48
N LEU A 44 3.65 -4.48 10.81
CA LEU A 44 3.75 -3.27 9.99
C LEU A 44 5.20 -2.79 9.87
N GLY A 45 5.95 -2.75 10.97
CA GLY A 45 7.39 -2.41 10.93
C GLY A 45 8.20 -3.35 10.03
N ALA A 46 7.88 -4.65 10.05
CA ALA A 46 8.49 -5.61 9.13
C ALA A 46 8.11 -5.38 7.65
N ILE A 47 6.91 -4.82 7.38
CA ILE A 47 6.53 -4.39 6.03
C ILE A 47 7.35 -3.17 5.61
N TYR A 48 7.61 -2.21 6.49
CA TYR A 48 8.48 -1.07 6.17
C TYR A 48 9.88 -1.52 5.77
N SER A 49 10.48 -2.45 6.51
CA SER A 49 11.77 -3.05 6.12
C SER A 49 11.72 -3.77 4.76
N LEU A 50 10.58 -4.38 4.40
CA LEU A 50 10.40 -4.97 3.07
C LEU A 50 10.30 -3.90 1.98
N MET A 51 9.62 -2.78 2.25
CA MET A 51 9.53 -1.65 1.34
C MET A 51 10.89 -1.00 1.12
N GLU A 52 11.71 -0.81 2.17
CA GLU A 52 13.07 -0.27 2.05
C GLU A 52 13.98 -1.13 1.17
N CYS A 53 13.82 -2.45 1.23
CA CYS A 53 14.58 -3.40 0.43
C CYS A 53 13.98 -3.67 -0.97
N PHE A 54 12.77 -3.17 -1.26
CA PHE A 54 12.08 -3.42 -2.52
C PHE A 54 12.88 -2.89 -3.72
N GLY A 55 12.92 -3.64 -4.81
CA GLY A 55 13.68 -3.27 -6.01
C GLY A 55 15.16 -3.68 -5.99
N ASN A 56 15.79 -3.78 -4.83
CA ASN A 56 17.13 -4.36 -4.68
C ASN A 56 17.09 -5.89 -4.73
N GLN A 57 15.98 -6.48 -4.28
CA GLN A 57 15.72 -7.92 -4.35
C GLN A 57 14.31 -8.20 -4.87
N LEU A 58 14.15 -9.33 -5.57
CA LEU A 58 12.85 -9.87 -5.93
C LEU A 58 12.18 -10.40 -4.65
N LEU A 59 11.04 -9.83 -4.30
CA LEU A 59 10.26 -10.30 -3.16
C LEU A 59 9.38 -11.49 -3.58
N PRO A 60 9.29 -12.55 -2.75
CA PRO A 60 8.42 -13.69 -3.03
C PRO A 60 6.94 -13.28 -2.98
N LYS A 61 6.08 -13.99 -3.71
CA LYS A 61 4.61 -13.77 -3.74
C LYS A 61 3.94 -13.80 -2.37
N THR A 62 4.56 -14.45 -1.40
CA THR A 62 4.10 -14.50 -0.01
C THR A 62 4.26 -13.17 0.73
N LYS A 63 5.17 -12.30 0.26
CA LYS A 63 5.50 -10.99 0.87
C LYS A 63 5.05 -9.81 0.01
N PHE A 64 5.13 -9.92 -1.31
CA PHE A 64 4.69 -8.90 -2.26
C PHE A 64 3.93 -9.57 -3.41
N ASN A 65 2.69 -9.16 -3.66
CA ASN A 65 1.85 -9.84 -4.64
C ASN A 65 1.04 -8.85 -5.47
N HIS A 66 0.84 -9.18 -6.74
CA HIS A 66 -0.06 -8.47 -7.63
C HIS A 66 -1.51 -8.80 -7.28
N LEU A 67 -2.39 -7.80 -7.30
CA LEU A 67 -3.83 -7.95 -7.13
C LEU A 67 -4.51 -7.78 -8.49
N ASP A 68 -5.35 -8.73 -8.85
CA ASP A 68 -6.13 -8.68 -10.09
C ASP A 68 -7.58 -8.24 -9.79
N GLY A 69 -7.96 -7.07 -10.29
CA GLY A 69 -9.33 -6.52 -10.20
C GLY A 69 -10.18 -6.79 -11.45
N GLY A 70 -9.59 -7.41 -12.48
CA GLY A 70 -10.20 -7.64 -13.78
C GLY A 70 -9.96 -6.50 -14.79
N LYS A 71 -10.56 -6.64 -15.98
CA LYS A 71 -10.22 -5.83 -17.19
C LYS A 71 -10.37 -4.32 -17.06
N LYS A 72 -11.21 -3.83 -16.15
CA LYS A 72 -11.49 -2.39 -15.97
C LYS A 72 -10.66 -1.77 -14.84
N ASP A 73 -9.94 -2.60 -14.11
CA ASP A 73 -9.18 -2.19 -12.95
C ASP A 73 -7.71 -2.03 -13.32
N PRO A 74 -6.99 -1.12 -12.65
CA PRO A 74 -5.57 -0.96 -12.90
C PRO A 74 -4.77 -2.24 -12.67
N ASP A 75 -3.79 -2.49 -13.53
CA ASP A 75 -2.89 -3.65 -13.49
C ASP A 75 -1.63 -3.40 -12.63
N ASN A 76 -1.56 -2.24 -11.98
CA ASN A 76 -0.42 -1.83 -11.18
C ASN A 76 -0.72 -1.85 -9.68
N VAL A 77 -1.74 -2.60 -9.25
CA VAL A 77 -2.14 -2.72 -7.84
C VAL A 77 -1.46 -3.92 -7.19
N PHE A 78 -0.79 -3.69 -6.07
CA PHE A 78 -0.05 -4.71 -5.34
C PHE A 78 -0.33 -4.64 -3.84
N GLU A 79 0.06 -5.70 -3.13
CA GLU A 79 0.04 -5.76 -1.67
C GLU A 79 1.40 -6.18 -1.11
N PHE A 80 1.87 -5.47 -0.08
CA PHE A 80 2.86 -5.98 0.86
C PHE A 80 2.17 -6.71 2.01
N LYS A 81 2.78 -7.82 2.46
CA LYS A 81 2.16 -8.73 3.42
C LYS A 81 3.08 -9.15 4.54
N LYS A 82 2.55 -9.10 5.76
CA LYS A 82 3.13 -9.79 6.92
C LYS A 82 2.01 -10.21 7.87
N ASN A 83 1.97 -11.49 8.24
CA ASN A 83 0.97 -12.04 9.16
C ASN A 83 -0.46 -11.61 8.76
N ASN A 84 -1.13 -10.87 9.64
CA ASN A 84 -2.49 -10.36 9.44
C ASN A 84 -2.53 -8.97 8.77
N ILE A 85 -1.40 -8.31 8.55
CA ILE A 85 -1.33 -6.96 7.98
C ILE A 85 -1.11 -7.01 6.47
N ARG A 86 -1.85 -6.17 5.75
CA ARG A 86 -1.72 -5.93 4.32
C ARG A 86 -1.57 -4.43 4.09
N VAL A 87 -0.62 -4.05 3.25
CA VAL A 87 -0.48 -2.67 2.79
C VAL A 87 -0.62 -2.66 1.27
N TYR A 88 -1.64 -1.96 0.80
CA TYR A 88 -2.01 -1.91 -0.61
C TYR A 88 -1.37 -0.70 -1.27
N VAL A 89 -0.75 -0.93 -2.43
CA VAL A 89 0.04 0.07 -3.13
C VAL A 89 -0.26 0.07 -4.63
N LEU A 90 -0.01 1.20 -5.27
CA LEU A 90 0.09 1.34 -6.72
C LEU A 90 1.57 1.45 -7.09
N LEU A 91 2.03 0.60 -7.99
CA LEU A 91 3.41 0.60 -8.47
C LEU A 91 3.50 1.45 -9.74
N GLN A 92 4.17 2.59 -9.68
CA GLN A 92 4.34 3.53 -10.80
C GLN A 92 5.80 3.93 -10.91
N LYS A 93 6.66 3.05 -11.45
CA LYS A 93 8.11 3.25 -11.41
C LYS A 93 8.53 4.65 -11.92
N PRO A 94 9.37 5.40 -11.18
CA PRO A 94 10.13 5.02 -9.99
C PRO A 94 9.38 5.18 -8.65
N ASP A 95 8.09 5.43 -8.66
CA ASP A 95 7.28 5.72 -7.47
C ASP A 95 6.45 4.50 -7.01
N VAL A 96 6.17 4.47 -5.71
CA VAL A 96 5.22 3.54 -5.09
C VAL A 96 4.25 4.36 -4.25
N VAL A 97 2.97 4.29 -4.60
CA VAL A 97 1.91 5.03 -3.90
C VAL A 97 1.19 4.10 -2.93
N VAL A 98 1.33 4.35 -1.64
CA VAL A 98 0.64 3.65 -0.57
C VAL A 98 -0.77 4.20 -0.42
N VAL A 99 -1.77 3.34 -0.58
CA VAL A 99 -3.18 3.75 -0.64
C VAL A 99 -3.93 3.43 0.65
N LEU A 100 -3.77 2.20 1.16
CA LEU A 100 -4.57 1.68 2.25
C LEU A 100 -3.78 0.64 3.04
N GLY A 101 -3.97 0.61 4.36
CA GLY A 101 -3.60 -0.52 5.20
C GLY A 101 -4.86 -1.28 5.63
N GLY A 102 -4.73 -2.58 5.88
CA GLY A 102 -5.85 -3.40 6.29
C GLY A 102 -5.46 -4.73 6.89
N PHE A 103 -6.46 -5.44 7.41
CA PHE A 103 -6.29 -6.77 7.97
C PHE A 103 -6.63 -7.85 6.93
N LYS A 104 -5.96 -9.00 7.02
CA LYS A 104 -6.25 -10.18 6.19
C LYS A 104 -7.74 -10.59 6.28
N ALA A 105 -8.34 -10.44 7.46
CA ALA A 105 -9.75 -10.79 7.69
C ALA A 105 -10.71 -9.90 6.87
N THR A 106 -10.35 -8.65 6.60
CA THR A 106 -11.16 -7.67 5.85
C THR A 106 -10.70 -7.52 4.39
N GLN A 107 -9.73 -8.33 3.95
CA GLN A 107 -9.03 -8.18 2.67
C GLN A 107 -9.97 -8.02 1.47
N LYS A 108 -11.09 -8.76 1.38
CA LYS A 108 -12.03 -8.62 0.25
C LYS A 108 -12.61 -7.20 0.16
N LYS A 109 -12.97 -6.61 1.30
CA LYS A 109 -13.49 -5.24 1.38
C LYS A 109 -12.40 -4.24 1.03
N ASP A 110 -11.19 -4.46 1.54
CA ASP A 110 -10.04 -3.58 1.33
C ASP A 110 -9.60 -3.58 -0.14
N ILE A 111 -9.62 -4.75 -0.80
CA ILE A 111 -9.36 -4.90 -2.24
C ILE A 111 -10.36 -4.08 -3.06
N ASN A 112 -11.67 -4.20 -2.78
CA ASN A 112 -12.68 -3.42 -3.49
C ASN A 112 -12.47 -1.90 -3.30
N LYS A 113 -12.08 -1.49 -2.09
CA LYS A 113 -11.82 -0.09 -1.75
C LYS A 113 -10.57 0.44 -2.47
N VAL A 114 -9.45 -0.30 -2.47
CA VAL A 114 -8.24 0.16 -3.15
C VAL A 114 -8.44 0.28 -4.65
N PHE A 115 -9.15 -0.66 -5.30
CA PHE A 115 -9.45 -0.56 -6.72
C PHE A 115 -10.38 0.61 -7.05
N ALA A 116 -11.36 0.91 -6.20
CA ALA A 116 -12.20 2.10 -6.35
C ALA A 116 -11.37 3.39 -6.31
N ILE A 117 -10.52 3.54 -5.29
CA ILE A 117 -9.63 4.70 -5.15
C ILE A 117 -8.66 4.79 -6.33
N ALA A 118 -8.04 3.68 -6.73
CA ALA A 118 -7.09 3.63 -7.82
C ALA A 118 -7.71 4.06 -9.16
N ARG A 119 -8.92 3.55 -9.47
CA ARG A 119 -9.66 3.94 -10.68
C ARG A 119 -9.99 5.43 -10.71
N GLU A 120 -10.40 6.00 -9.58
CA GLU A 120 -10.75 7.42 -9.50
C GLU A 120 -9.52 8.31 -9.60
N TRP A 121 -8.43 7.91 -8.94
CA TRP A 121 -7.17 8.66 -8.95
C TRP A 121 -6.54 8.70 -10.35
N MET A 122 -6.51 7.57 -11.07
CA MET A 122 -5.98 7.48 -12.45
C MET A 122 -6.83 8.18 -13.51
N LYS A 123 -8.09 8.51 -13.23
CA LYS A 123 -8.90 9.31 -14.16
C LYS A 123 -8.60 10.80 -14.06
N ARG A 124 -8.00 11.22 -12.95
CA ARG A 124 -7.80 12.63 -12.59
C ARG A 124 -6.34 13.07 -12.72
N ASN A 125 -5.43 12.14 -12.99
CA ASN A 125 -3.99 12.35 -13.20
C ASN A 125 -3.55 11.49 -14.39
#